data_AF-A0A148KL77-F1
#
_entry.id   AF-A0A148KL77-F1
#
_cell.length_a   1.000
_cell.length_b   1.000
_cell.length_c   1.000
_cell.angle_alpha   90.00
_cell.angle_beta   90.00
_cell.angle_gamma   90.00
#
_symmetry.space_group_name_H-M   'P 1'
#
loop_
_entity.id
_entity.type
_entity.pdbx_description
1 polymer ?
#
loop_
_entity_poly.entity_id
_entity_poly.type
_entity_poly.pdbx_seq_one_letter_code
_entity_poly.pdbx_strand_id
1 'polypeptide(L)'
;MFGAAQTQAQAIDETTEKQLVNICKALQSNSKMKLNRAVSKSGLNYRSISKGLVCNGMDPVTFALRNNAQKTAELFARKGNLDYQTLLAKL
;
A
#
# COMPACT_ATOMS: atom_id res chain seq x y z
N MET A 1 -18.44 -19.24 -29.61
CA MET A 1 -17.95 -17.85 -29.75
C MET A 1 -17.42 -17.42 -28.38
N PHE A 2 -16.11 -17.25 -28.21
CA PHE A 2 -15.51 -16.80 -26.95
C PHE A 2 -15.18 -15.31 -27.08
N GLY A 3 -16.02 -14.45 -26.50
CA GLY A 3 -15.80 -13.00 -26.47
C GLY A 3 -14.70 -12.69 -25.47
N ALA A 4 -13.55 -12.22 -25.95
CA ALA A 4 -12.51 -11.66 -25.11
C ALA A 4 -13.00 -10.34 -24.51
N ALA A 5 -13.32 -10.33 -23.21
CA ALA A 5 -13.60 -9.10 -22.49
C ALA A 5 -12.32 -8.28 -22.39
N GLN A 6 -12.17 -7.26 -23.25
CA GLN A 6 -11.08 -6.29 -23.14
C GLN A 6 -11.30 -5.46 -21.88
N THR A 7 -10.58 -5.79 -20.80
CA THR A 7 -10.54 -4.96 -19.59
C THR A 7 -9.74 -3.71 -19.93
N GLN A 8 -10.42 -2.61 -20.24
CA GLN A 8 -9.77 -1.32 -20.40
C GLN A 8 -9.28 -0.87 -19.02
N ALA A 9 -7.98 -0.91 -18.79
CA ALA A 9 -7.37 -0.32 -17.61
C ALA A 9 -7.73 1.18 -17.62
N GLN A 10 -8.59 1.61 -16.69
CA GLN A 10 -8.88 3.03 -16.55
C GLN A 10 -7.58 3.72 -16.15
N ALA A 11 -7.14 4.68 -16.96
CA ALA A 11 -5.97 5.48 -16.66
C ALA A 11 -6.19 6.12 -15.28
N ILE A 12 -5.30 5.80 -14.34
CA ILE A 12 -5.31 6.41 -13.02
C ILE A 12 -4.90 7.86 -13.23
N ASP A 13 -5.62 8.80 -12.62
CA ASP A 13 -5.21 10.20 -12.62
C ASP A 13 -3.78 10.34 -12.06
N GLU A 14 -2.93 11.12 -12.73
CA GLU A 14 -1.52 11.29 -12.38
C GLU A 14 -1.33 11.73 -10.92
N THR A 15 -2.27 12.51 -10.37
CA THR A 15 -2.24 12.93 -8.98
C THR A 15 -2.40 11.73 -8.06
N THR A 16 -3.35 10.85 -8.36
CA THR A 16 -3.63 9.65 -7.57
C THR A 16 -2.45 8.70 -7.59
N GLU A 17 -1.87 8.44 -8.77
CA GLU A 17 -0.67 7.60 -8.90
C GLU A 17 0.48 8.17 -8.05
N LYS A 18 0.75 9.47 -8.15
CA LYS A 18 1.78 10.15 -7.37
C LYS A 18 1.55 10.01 -5.86
N GLN A 19 0.30 10.06 -5.39
CA GLN A 19 -0.01 9.85 -3.97
C GLN A 19 0.24 8.41 -3.53
N LEU A 20 -0.13 7.42 -4.34
CA LEU A 20 0.14 6.01 -4.05
C LEU A 20 1.64 5.71 -3.99
N VAL A 21 2.43 6.27 -4.92
CA VAL A 21 3.89 6.20 -4.88
C VAL A 21 4.46 6.86 -3.61
N ASN A 22 3.92 8.00 -3.20
CA ASN A 22 4.34 8.65 -1.96
C ASN A 22 4.02 7.82 -0.71
N ILE A 23 2.92 7.06 -0.72
CA ILE A 23 2.60 6.11 0.35
C ILE A 23 3.63 4.98 0.39
N CYS A 24 4.03 4.41 -0.75
CA CYS A 24 5.12 3.42 -0.81
C CYS A 24 6.45 3.99 -0.28
N LYS A 25 6.82 5.21 -0.67
CA LYS A 25 8.02 5.89 -0.11
C LYS A 25 7.92 6.12 1.39
N ALA A 26 6.72 6.40 1.91
CA ALA A 26 6.51 6.57 3.35
C ALA A 26 6.54 5.23 4.10
N LEU A 27 6.09 4.13 3.50
CA LEU A 27 6.12 2.78 4.07
C LEU A 27 7.54 2.32 4.41
N GLN A 28 8.51 2.52 3.50
CA GLN A 28 9.92 2.17 3.77
C GLN A 28 10.62 3.11 4.76
N SER A 29 10.01 4.23 5.15
CA SER A 29 10.68 5.24 5.99
C SER A 29 10.77 4.89 7.48
N ASN A 30 10.08 3.83 7.91
CA ASN A 30 9.90 3.43 9.31
C ASN A 30 9.29 4.53 10.22
N SER A 31 8.76 5.62 9.64
CA SER A 31 8.16 6.74 10.36
C SER A 31 6.64 6.70 10.28
N LYS A 32 6.00 6.37 11.42
CA LYS A 32 4.53 6.39 11.58
C LYS A 32 3.92 7.74 11.20
N MET A 33 4.62 8.85 11.50
CA MET A 33 4.18 10.20 11.15
C MET A 33 4.21 10.43 9.64
N LYS A 34 5.30 10.07 8.94
CA LYS A 34 5.40 10.23 7.48
C LYS A 34 4.34 9.40 6.76
N LEU A 35 4.09 8.18 7.22
CA LEU A 35 3.05 7.31 6.66
C LEU A 35 1.65 7.90 6.85
N ASN A 36 1.30 8.33 8.08
CA ASN A 36 0.01 8.99 8.31
C ASN A 36 -0.17 10.24 7.44
N ARG A 37 0.86 11.08 7.31
CA ARG A 37 0.80 12.28 6.45
C ARG A 37 0.59 11.92 4.97
N ALA A 38 1.29 10.91 4.46
CA ALA A 38 1.15 10.47 3.07
C ALA A 38 -0.26 9.92 2.79
N VAL A 39 -0.79 9.08 3.69
CA VAL A 39 -2.16 8.56 3.58
C VAL A 39 -3.18 9.69 3.65
N SER A 40 -3.08 10.60 4.62
CA SER A 40 -4.00 11.74 4.72
C SER A 40 -3.95 12.65 3.50
N LYS A 41 -2.76 12.92 2.95
CA LYS A 41 -2.59 13.76 1.75
C LYS A 41 -3.18 13.13 0.49
N SER A 42 -3.27 11.80 0.45
CA SER A 42 -3.89 11.08 -0.66
C SER A 42 -5.42 11.20 -0.70
N GLY A 43 -6.06 11.64 0.39
CA GLY A 43 -7.52 11.60 0.53
C GLY A 43 -8.10 10.19 0.72
N LEU A 44 -7.25 9.16 0.70
CA LEU A 44 -7.63 7.77 0.89
C LEU A 44 -7.47 7.35 2.36
N ASN A 45 -8.09 6.23 2.71
CA ASN A 45 -7.91 5.59 4.01
C ASN A 45 -7.09 4.29 3.88
N TYR A 46 -6.49 3.86 5.00
CA TYR A 46 -5.64 2.66 5.05
C TYR A 46 -6.33 1.40 4.52
N ARG A 47 -7.62 1.23 4.80
CA ARG A 47 -8.40 0.04 4.38
C ARG A 47 -8.68 0.03 2.88
N SER A 48 -8.86 1.19 2.25
CA SER A 48 -8.99 1.29 0.79
C SER A 48 -7.66 1.00 0.11
N ILE A 49 -6.58 1.58 0.63
CA ILE A 49 -5.22 1.39 0.09
C ILE A 49 -4.79 -0.08 0.24
N SER A 50 -5.06 -0.71 1.38
CA SER A 50 -4.62 -2.08 1.68
C SER A 50 -5.21 -3.16 0.76
N LYS A 51 -6.33 -2.88 0.08
CA LYS A 51 -6.99 -3.84 -0.83
C LYS A 51 -6.30 -4.00 -2.18
N GLY A 52 -5.47 -3.05 -2.60
CA GLY A 52 -4.93 -3.05 -3.96
C GLY A 52 -3.61 -2.34 -4.16
N LEU A 53 -3.09 -1.60 -3.17
CA LEU A 53 -1.76 -1.00 -3.30
C LEU A 53 -0.70 -2.10 -3.33
N VAL A 54 0.16 -2.04 -4.33
CA VAL A 54 1.36 -2.86 -4.45
C VAL A 54 2.56 -1.92 -4.58
N CYS A 55 3.58 -2.14 -3.76
CA CYS A 55 4.83 -1.39 -3.78
C CYS A 55 5.95 -2.29 -4.31
N ASN A 56 6.47 -1.98 -5.50
CA ASN A 56 7.52 -2.77 -6.18
C ASN A 56 7.20 -4.27 -6.24
N GLY A 57 5.96 -4.62 -6.62
CA GLY A 57 5.51 -6.00 -6.73
C GLY A 57 5.14 -6.70 -5.41
N MET A 58 5.29 -6.03 -4.26
CA MET A 58 4.96 -6.58 -2.94
C MET A 58 3.75 -5.87 -2.32
N ASP A 59 3.01 -6.56 -1.45
CA ASP A 59 2.02 -5.89 -0.62
C ASP A 59 2.69 -4.86 0.31
N PRO A 60 1.95 -3.83 0.79
CA PRO A 60 2.52 -2.71 1.51
C PRO A 60 3.24 -3.09 2.81
N VAL A 61 2.78 -4.15 3.50
CA VAL A 61 3.34 -4.60 4.78
C VAL A 61 4.64 -5.35 4.51
N THR A 62 4.63 -6.30 3.57
CA THR A 62 5.82 -7.03 3.13
C THR A 62 6.90 -6.07 2.62
N PHE A 63 6.51 -5.09 1.80
CA PHE A 63 7.42 -4.06 1.30
C PHE A 63 8.08 -3.27 2.43
N ALA A 64 7.29 -2.85 3.45
CA ALA A 64 7.83 -2.15 4.60
C ALA A 64 8.82 -3.03 5.40
N LEU A 65 8.48 -4.29 5.64
CA LEU A 65 9.33 -5.22 6.39
C LEU A 65 10.66 -5.51 5.68
N ARG A 66 10.63 -5.73 4.36
CA ARG A 66 11.83 -5.88 3.53
C ARG A 66 12.75 -4.66 3.53
N ASN A 67 12.21 -3.48 3.86
CA ASN A 67 12.97 -2.23 4.02
C ASN A 67 13.27 -1.88 5.49
N ASN A 68 13.26 -2.85 6.41
CA ASN A 68 13.50 -2.65 7.85
C ASN A 68 12.53 -1.64 8.50
N ALA A 69 11.33 -1.49 7.95
CA ALA A 69 10.35 -0.50 8.34
C ALA A 69 9.21 -1.10 9.18
N GLN A 70 9.56 -1.79 10.28
CA GLN A 70 8.62 -2.50 11.13
C GLN A 70 7.51 -1.60 11.71
N LYS A 71 7.84 -0.38 12.13
CA LYS A 71 6.87 0.54 12.74
C LYS A 71 5.77 0.96 11.77
N THR A 72 6.11 1.12 10.50
CA THR A 72 5.16 1.46 9.43
C THR A 72 4.40 0.23 8.97
N ALA A 73 5.03 -0.95 8.91
CA ALA A 73 4.36 -2.23 8.65
C ALA A 73 3.24 -2.52 9.67
N GLU A 74 3.56 -2.47 10.96
CA GLU A 74 2.60 -2.67 12.06
C GLU A 74 1.46 -1.64 12.02
N LEU A 75 1.79 -0.36 11.79
CA LEU A 75 0.79 0.69 11.70
C LEU A 75 -0.16 0.46 10.52
N PHE A 76 0.40 0.11 9.37
CA PHE A 76 -0.37 -0.11 8.15
C PHE A 76 -1.26 -1.34 8.29
N ALA A 77 -0.75 -2.45 8.83
CA ALA A 77 -1.54 -3.66 9.06
C ALA A 77 -2.71 -3.39 10.01
N ARG A 78 -2.44 -2.72 11.14
CA ARG A 78 -3.46 -2.38 12.14
C ARG A 78 -4.56 -1.48 11.57
N LYS A 79 -4.21 -0.41 10.84
CA LYS A 79 -5.20 0.54 10.29
C LYS A 79 -5.86 0.02 9.01
N GLY A 80 -5.18 -0.86 8.27
CA GLY A 80 -5.68 -1.52 7.07
C GLY A 80 -6.55 -2.75 7.34
N ASN A 81 -6.67 -3.17 8.62
CA ASN A 81 -7.35 -4.41 9.02
C ASN A 81 -6.76 -5.65 8.33
N LEU A 82 -5.44 -5.71 8.25
CA LEU A 82 -4.70 -6.84 7.70
C LEU A 82 -4.24 -7.77 8.82
N ASP A 83 -4.21 -9.07 8.54
CA ASP A 83 -3.60 -10.05 9.42
C ASP A 83 -2.07 -9.96 9.31
N TYR A 84 -1.48 -9.25 10.27
CA TYR A 84 -0.03 -9.03 10.33
C TYR A 84 0.75 -10.35 10.53
N GLN A 85 0.20 -11.32 11.26
CA GLN A 85 0.88 -12.59 11.51
C GLN A 85 0.93 -13.45 10.24
N THR A 86 -0.19 -13.51 9.51
CA THR A 86 -0.24 -14.18 8.21
C THR A 86 0.72 -13.54 7.20
N LEU A 87 0.94 -12.22 7.26
CA LEU A 87 1.88 -11.53 6.38
C LEU A 87 3.34 -11.80 6.78
N LEU A 88 3.64 -11.84 8.09
CA LEU A 88 4.98 -12.20 8.58
C LEU A 88 5.38 -13.62 8.21
N ALA A 89 4.44 -14.58 8.24
CA ALA A 89 4.69 -15.97 7.90
C ALA A 89 5.07 -16.20 6.42
N LYS A 90 4.89 -15.19 5.54
CA LYS A 90 5.18 -15.27 4.10
C LYS A 90 6.56 -14.71 3.72
N LEU A 91 7.29 -14.13 4.68
CA LEU A 91 8.57 -13.47 4.44
C LEU A 91 9.74 -14.44 4.34
#